data_AF-A0A498DBD6-F1
#
_entry.id   AF-A0A498DBD6-F1
#
_cell.length_a   1.000
_cell.length_b   1.000
_cell.length_c   1.000
_cell.angle_alpha   90.00
_cell.angle_beta   90.00
_cell.angle_gamma   90.00
#
_symmetry.space_group_name_H-M   'P 1'
#
loop_
_entity.id
_entity.type
_entity.pdbx_description
1 polymer ?
#
loop_
_entity_poly.entity_id
_entity_poly.type
_entity_poly.pdbx_seq_one_letter_code
_entity_poly.pdbx_strand_id
1 'polypeptide(L)' 'MRRYYIAVSYDVCEHNNLYENMNEYPIDASIDLEEQVRDFAKKDVAPIIKVYESQTSDFKEFRLYREYKFKEYECRCNS' A
#
# COMPACT_ATOMS: atom_id res chain seq x y z
N MET A 1 -11.90 15.89 14.25
CA MET A 1 -10.98 14.79 14.62
C MET A 1 -9.96 14.63 13.52
N ARG A 2 -8.67 14.53 13.84
CA ARG A 2 -7.62 14.24 12.84
C ARG A 2 -7.69 12.76 12.49
N ARG A 3 -7.60 12.43 11.21
CA ARG A 3 -7.44 11.07 10.70
C ARG A 3 -5.99 10.92 10.26
N TYR A 4 -5.41 9.78 10.57
CA TYR A 4 -4.05 9.41 10.15
C TYR A 4 -4.17 8.33 9.09
N TYR A 5 -3.30 8.42 8.09
CA TYR A 5 -3.29 7.49 6.97
C TYR A 5 -1.89 6.90 6.80
N ILE A 6 -1.83 5.60 6.58
CA ILE A 6 -0.59 4.88 6.29
C ILE A 6 -0.83 4.00 5.05
N ALA A 7 0.09 4.06 4.10
CA ALA A 7 0.15 3.15 2.98
C ALA A 7 1.07 1.99 3.33
N VAL A 8 0.66 0.77 3.01
CA VAL A 8 1.47 -0.43 3.16
C VAL A 8 1.58 -1.09 1.80
N SER A 9 2.81 -1.34 1.37
CA SER A 9 3.11 -2.07 0.15
C SER A 9 3.10 -3.57 0.40
N TYR A 10 2.58 -4.31 -0.58
CA TYR A 10 2.50 -5.76 -0.52
C TYR A 10 3.13 -6.37 -1.76
N ASP A 11 4.02 -7.32 -1.52
CA ASP A 11 4.45 -8.24 -2.57
C ASP A 11 3.42 -9.36 -2.71
N VAL A 12 3.02 -9.62 -3.95
CA VAL A 12 2.02 -10.62 -4.28
C VAL A 12 2.51 -11.47 -5.44
N CYS A 13 2.72 -12.74 -5.16
CA CYS A 13 3.07 -13.73 -6.18
C CYS A 13 2.11 -14.91 -6.08
N GLU A 14 1.16 -15.00 -7.01
CA GLU A 14 0.16 -16.08 -7.03
C GLU A 14 0.82 -17.46 -7.18
N HIS A 15 1.93 -17.55 -7.92
CA HIS A 15 2.64 -18.81 -8.16
C HIS A 15 3.27 -19.39 -6.89
N ASN A 16 3.75 -18.52 -6.00
CA ASN A 16 4.35 -18.92 -4.72
C ASN A 16 3.35 -18.84 -3.57
N ASN A 17 2.08 -18.52 -3.84
CA ASN A 17 1.04 -18.23 -2.85
C ASN A 17 1.53 -17.21 -1.79
N LEU A 18 2.27 -16.19 -2.25
CA LEU A 18 2.96 -15.23 -1.42
C LEU A 18 2.14 -13.94 -1.36
N TYR A 19 1.88 -13.47 -0.14
CA TYR A 19 1.23 -12.19 0.15
C TYR A 19 1.91 -11.59 1.38
N GLU A 20 2.94 -10.76 1.16
CA GLU A 20 3.79 -10.26 2.24
C GLU A 20 3.74 -8.73 2.33
N ASN A 21 3.68 -8.22 3.57
CA ASN A 21 3.93 -6.80 3.86
C ASN A 21 5.40 -6.51 3.55
N MET A 22 5.66 -5.46 2.78
CA MET A 22 7.01 -4.96 2.52
C MET A 22 7.36 -3.74 3.36
N ASN A 23 6.75 -2.58 3.08
CA ASN A 23 7.06 -1.33 3.75
C ASN A 23 5.80 -0.55 4.10
N GLU A 24 5.94 0.32 5.10
CA GLU A 24 4.89 1.22 5.57
C GLU A 24 5.32 2.68 5.34
N TYR A 25 4.40 3.49 4.81
CA TYR A 25 4.64 4.87 4.43
C TYR A 25 3.55 5.78 5.01
N PRO A 26 3.90 6.83 5.77
CA PRO A 26 2.93 7.83 6.17
C PRO A 26 2.42 8.59 4.94
N ILE A 27 1.11 8.84 4.88
CA ILE A 27 0.52 9.68 3.83
C ILE A 27 0.61 11.15 4.25
N ASP A 28 1.17 11.99 3.38
CA ASP A 28 1.08 13.44 3.50
C ASP A 28 -0.25 13.92 2.93
N ALA A 29 -1.07 14.55 3.77
CA ALA A 29 -2.37 15.09 3.36
C ALA A 29 -2.27 16.33 2.43
N SER A 30 -1.07 16.90 2.28
CA SER A 30 -0.79 18.04 1.41
C SER A 30 -0.50 17.63 -0.04
N ILE A 31 -0.26 16.34 -0.27
CA ILE A 31 0.05 15.76 -1.58
C ILE A 31 -1.13 14.88 -2.00
N ASP A 32 -1.38 14.77 -3.30
CA ASP A 32 -2.41 13.87 -3.81
C ASP A 32 -2.14 12.41 -3.38
N LEU A 33 -3.19 11.70 -2.96
CA LEU A 33 -3.06 10.33 -2.48
C LEU A 33 -2.67 9.37 -3.61
N GLU A 34 -3.23 9.54 -4.81
CA GLU A 34 -2.93 8.65 -5.92
C GLU A 34 -1.50 8.84 -6.43
N GLU A 35 -1.00 10.09 -6.43
CA GLU A 35 0.39 10.39 -6.74
C GLU A 35 1.35 9.66 -5.78
N GLN A 36 1.15 9.84 -4.47
CA GLN A 36 1.96 9.18 -3.45
C GLN A 36 1.92 7.65 -3.56
N VAL A 37 0.72 7.08 -3.70
CA VAL A 37 0.55 5.62 -3.78
C VAL A 37 1.23 5.05 -5.03
N ARG A 38 1.22 5.76 -6.16
CA ARG A 38 1.96 5.37 -7.37
C ARG A 38 3.46 5.39 -7.14
N ASP A 39 3.98 6.43 -6.48
CA ASP A 39 5.41 6.50 -6.16
C ASP A 39 5.84 5.38 -5.20
N PHE A 40 5.04 5.06 -4.19
CA PHE A 40 5.32 3.93 -3.30
C PHE A 40 5.30 2.59 -4.04
N ALA A 41 4.29 2.36 -4.88
CA ALA A 41 4.21 1.15 -5.70
C ALA A 41 5.42 0.99 -6.62
N LYS A 42 5.84 2.08 -7.27
CA LYS A 42 7.02 2.10 -8.14
C LYS A 42 8.32 1.88 -7.37
N LYS A 43 8.46 2.50 -6.20
CA LYS A 43 9.65 2.40 -5.36
C LYS A 43 9.87 0.99 -4.85
N ASP A 44 8.82 0.34 -4.40
CA ASP A 44 8.88 -1.00 -3.83
C ASP A 44 8.65 -2.10 -4.87
N VAL A 45 8.32 -1.73 -6.12
CA VAL A 45 7.90 -2.67 -7.17
C VAL A 45 6.74 -3.55 -6.66
N ALA A 46 5.78 -2.90 -6.00
CA ALA A 46 4.70 -3.58 -5.29
C ALA A 46 3.42 -3.66 -6.15
N PRO A 47 2.90 -4.87 -6.44
CA PRO A 47 1.65 -5.02 -7.17
C PRO A 47 0.43 -4.51 -6.39
N ILE A 48 0.50 -4.43 -5.07
CA ILE A 48 -0.60 -3.96 -4.24
C ILE A 48 -0.11 -2.93 -3.22
N ILE A 49 -0.83 -1.83 -3.11
CA ILE A 49 -0.71 -0.88 -1.99
C ILE A 49 -2.05 -0.80 -1.27
N LYS A 50 -2.06 -0.97 0.05
CA LYS A 50 -3.26 -0.74 0.88
C LYS A 50 -3.06 0.49 1.73
N VAL A 51 -4.04 1.38 1.71
CA VAL A 51 -4.09 2.56 2.57
C VAL A 51 -5.01 2.26 3.73
N TYR A 52 -4.50 2.42 4.93
CA TYR A 52 -5.24 2.25 6.19
C TYR A 52 -5.47 3.61 6.83
N GLU A 53 -6.65 3.79 7.41
CA GLU A 53 -6.97 4.97 8.22
C GLU A 53 -7.07 4.60 9.70
N SER A 54 -6.63 5.53 10.56
CA SER A 54 -6.81 5.44 12.02
C SER A 54 -7.23 6.79 12.60
N GLN A 55 -7.93 6.73 13.74
CA GLN A 55 -8.26 7.91 14.54
C GLN A 55 -7.10 8.34 15.44
N THR A 56 -6.13 7.45 15.69
CA THR A 56 -4.94 7.72 16.52
C THR A 56 -3.67 7.58 15.69
N SER A 57 -2.62 8.33 16.04
CA SER A 57 -1.34 8.28 15.33
C SER A 57 -0.55 7.00 15.62
N ASP A 58 -0.91 6.29 16.69
CA ASP A 58 -0.33 5.01 17.09
C ASP A 58 -0.90 3.81 16.33
N PHE A 59 -1.88 4.02 15.42
CA PHE A 59 -2.49 2.98 14.58
C PHE A 59 -2.85 1.69 15.34
N LYS A 60 -3.27 1.78 16.61
CA LYS A 60 -3.71 0.60 17.39
C LYS A 60 -5.00 0.00 16.85
N GLU A 61 -5.86 0.87 16.36
CA GLU A 61 -7.08 0.50 15.64
C GLU A 61 -7.04 1.18 14.29
N PHE A 62 -6.91 0.38 13.23
CA PHE A 62 -6.89 0.87 11.86
C PHE A 62 -7.86 0.08 11.01
N ARG A 63 -8.36 0.72 9.96
CA ARG A 63 -9.30 0.13 9.01
C ARG A 63 -8.76 0.32 7.61
N LEU A 64 -8.96 -0.70 6.76
CA LEU A 64 -8.65 -0.57 5.36
C LEU A 64 -9.53 0.54 4.77
N TYR A 65 -8.88 1.60 4.32
CA TYR A 65 -9.56 2.72 3.66
C TYR A 65 -9.67 2.46 2.16
N ARG A 66 -8.56 2.06 1.52
CA ARG A 66 -8.53 1.81 0.08
C ARG A 66 -7.42 0.82 -0.29
N GLU A 67 -7.67 0.02 -1.34
CA GLU A 67 -6.68 -0.86 -1.95
C GLU A 67 -6.43 -0.41 -3.39
N TYR A 68 -5.16 -0.39 -3.78
CA TYR A 68 -4.69 -0.06 -5.12
C TYR A 68 -3.93 -1.25 -5.69
N LYS A 69 -4.22 -1.57 -6.96
CA LYS A 69 -3.59 -2.67 -7.68
C LYS A 69 -2.84 -2.14 -8.89
N PHE A 70 -1.59 -2.55 -9.01
CA PHE A 70 -0.64 -2.14 -10.03
C PHE A 70 -0.21 -3.35 -10.86
N LYS A 71 -0.96 -3.60 -11.94
CA LYS A 71 -0.71 -4.75 -12.82
C LYS A 71 0.67 -4.77 -13.47
N GLU A 72 1.31 -3.60 -13.59
CA GLU A 72 2.66 -3.48 -14.12
C GLU A 72 3.73 -4.08 -13.19
N TYR A 73 3.44 -4.18 -11.89
CA TYR A 73 4.32 -4.78 -10.88
C TYR A 73 3.86 -6.18 -10.46
N GLU A 74 2.77 -6.70 -11.02
CA GLU A 74 2.38 -8.10 -10.82
C GLU A 74 3.45 -9.02 -11.39
N CYS A 75 3.80 -10.05 -10.61
CA CYS A 75 4.82 -11.01 -10.98
C CYS A 75 4.43 -11.67 -12.32
N ARG A 76 5.10 -11.28 -13.41
CA ARG A 76 4.95 -11.91 -14.73
C ARG A 76 5.78 -13.18 -14.76
N CYS A 77 5.44 -14.15 -13.94
CA CYS A 77 5.93 -15.50 -14.17
C CYS A 77 5.26 -16.04 -15.44
N ASN A 78 5.84 -15.75 -16.60
CA ASN A 78 5.56 -16.54 -17.79
C ASN A 78 6.01 -17.96 -17.48
N SER A 79 5.05 -18.87 -17.32
CA SER A 79 5.33 -20.30 -17.31
C SER A 79 5.82 -20.78 -18.67
#